data_AF-A0A5N4A066-F1
#
_entry.id   AF-A0A5N4A066-F1
#
_cell.length_a   1.000
_cell.length_b   1.000
_cell.length_c   1.000
_cell.angle_alpha   90.00
_cell.angle_beta   90.00
_cell.angle_gamma   90.00
#
_symmetry.space_group_name_H-M   'P 1'
#
loop_
_entity.id
_entity.type
_entity.pdbx_description
1 polymer ?
#
loop_
_entity_poly.entity_id
_entity_poly.type
_entity_poly.pdbx_seq_one_letter_code
_entity_poly.pdbx_strand_id
1 'polypeptide(L)'
;FKIDVDDADFLKQDLKIVLSTKRLLKLLGEVDKVQADATYKLVWQGYPVLIVGTSDICRKFHPLAVAVCFGEAEADFAFIFQAMKQSYMNIHQMIWKPNVLLADASVAITNGFKSVFGTPARRLQCFFHVLKNVDSVIRGITEKTEIGRDLHALQLCIDDEVFIIAENLFLKKWESKNVTNHQAIKDFINYFKKTWLGINRFWYEGACARFPSTNNGLESINATIKKEHTLRERLPVGQFMEALRTSLVEKWSYERNPENPNYKPFFSTIKLTTKLWTDAYQWVKLKPKMFEEKSNEKTIYYTKSTNATEVLNQEEMQTWKNTYLKWECFDDFRKSQTVLKLACYSENEELVSQCTCSRFLKEYICEHSLGLLVILGKAKVPIEAKSVPLGQKRKRGRPTTAKKALIIQ
;
A
#
# COMPACT_ATOMS: atom_id res chain seq x y z
N PHE A 1 -19.13 27.40 -39.42
CA PHE A 1 -19.28 25.94 -39.43
C PHE A 1 -20.73 25.62 -39.13
N LYS A 2 -21.46 25.13 -40.14
CA LYS A 2 -22.82 24.61 -39.95
C LYS A 2 -22.64 23.14 -39.61
N ILE A 3 -23.01 22.75 -38.39
CA ILE A 3 -23.05 21.34 -37.98
C ILE A 3 -24.49 20.92 -38.22
N ASP A 4 -24.75 20.19 -39.30
CA ASP A 4 -25.97 19.42 -39.41
C ASP A 4 -25.79 18.22 -38.47
N VAL A 5 -26.55 18.24 -37.37
CA VAL A 5 -26.62 17.12 -36.42
C VAL A 5 -27.79 16.27 -36.86
N ASP A 6 -27.50 15.04 -37.28
CA ASP A 6 -28.52 14.03 -37.54
C ASP A 6 -29.10 13.60 -36.17
N ASP A 7 -30.37 13.93 -35.91
CA ASP A 7 -31.04 13.75 -34.61
C ASP A 7 -31.07 12.28 -34.12
N ALA A 8 -30.76 11.32 -34.99
CA ALA A 8 -30.70 9.90 -34.67
C ALA A 8 -29.43 9.46 -33.92
N ASP A 9 -28.35 10.25 -33.93
CA ASP A 9 -27.05 9.88 -33.32
C ASP A 9 -26.75 10.60 -31.99
N PHE A 10 -27.66 11.48 -31.53
CA PHE A 10 -27.50 12.21 -30.27
C PHE A 10 -27.43 11.29 -29.03
N LEU A 11 -28.00 10.09 -29.13
CA LEU A 11 -27.98 9.05 -28.09
C LEU A 11 -26.68 8.22 -28.07
N LYS A 12 -25.75 8.41 -29.02
CA LYS A 12 -24.49 7.68 -29.16
C LYS A 12 -23.24 8.51 -28.85
N GLN A 13 -23.38 9.67 -28.20
CA GLN A 13 -22.21 10.47 -27.83
C GLN A 13 -21.46 9.85 -26.64
N ASP A 14 -20.44 9.05 -26.96
CA ASP A 14 -19.51 8.46 -26.01
C ASP A 14 -18.38 9.45 -25.70
N LEU A 15 -18.62 10.40 -24.78
CA LEU A 15 -17.59 11.34 -24.33
C LEU A 15 -16.45 10.57 -23.67
N LYS A 16 -15.27 10.54 -24.28
CA LYS A 16 -14.07 9.91 -23.75
C LYS A 16 -12.85 10.78 -24.00
N ILE A 17 -12.36 11.45 -22.96
CA ILE A 17 -11.19 12.32 -23.06
C ILE A 17 -10.17 11.91 -22.00
N VAL A 18 -8.93 11.65 -22.42
CA VAL A 18 -7.80 11.33 -21.53
C VAL A 18 -6.79 12.48 -21.56
N LEU A 19 -6.34 12.91 -20.38
CA LEU A 19 -5.33 13.95 -20.21
C LEU A 19 -4.12 13.40 -19.43
N SER A 20 -2.93 13.73 -19.94
CA SER A 20 -1.64 13.45 -19.29
C SER A 20 -0.56 14.39 -19.85
N THR A 21 0.68 14.27 -19.37
CA THR A 21 1.84 14.98 -19.93
C THR A 21 2.98 14.01 -20.22
N LYS A 22 3.90 14.36 -21.13
CA LYS A 22 5.10 13.56 -21.43
C LYS A 22 5.88 13.18 -20.16
N ARG A 23 5.97 14.11 -19.20
CA ARG A 23 6.67 13.89 -17.92
C ARG A 23 5.98 12.85 -17.04
N LEU A 24 4.65 12.86 -16.97
CA LEU A 24 3.89 11.85 -16.23
C LEU A 24 4.02 10.48 -16.92
N LEU A 25 3.85 10.44 -18.24
CA LEU A 25 3.95 9.20 -19.00
C LEU A 25 5.35 8.57 -18.96
N LYS A 26 6.41 9.37 -18.80
CA LYS A 26 7.78 8.84 -18.64
C LYS A 26 7.90 7.85 -17.47
N LEU A 27 7.12 8.07 -16.39
CA LEU A 27 7.13 7.17 -15.22
C LEU A 27 6.58 5.77 -15.53
N LEU A 28 5.83 5.59 -16.61
CA LEU A 28 5.31 4.26 -17.01
C LEU A 28 6.43 3.26 -17.29
N GLY A 29 7.60 3.73 -17.75
CA GLY A 29 8.78 2.88 -17.96
C GLY A 29 9.41 2.33 -16.68
N GLU A 30 9.11 2.94 -15.54
CA GLU A 30 9.67 2.58 -14.24
C GLU A 30 8.71 1.71 -13.42
N VAL A 31 7.48 1.45 -13.92
CA VAL A 31 6.43 0.78 -13.14
C VAL A 31 5.72 -0.34 -13.90
N ASP A 32 5.63 -1.48 -13.22
CA ASP A 32 4.87 -2.68 -13.61
C ASP A 32 3.56 -2.83 -12.84
N LYS A 33 3.29 -1.93 -11.88
CA LYS A 33 2.15 -1.94 -10.97
C LYS A 33 1.31 -0.68 -11.18
N VAL A 34 0.01 -0.84 -11.36
CA VAL A 34 -0.92 0.27 -11.58
C VAL A 34 -2.05 0.27 -10.56
N GLN A 35 -2.56 1.47 -10.33
CA GLN A 35 -3.73 1.75 -9.54
C GLN A 35 -4.75 2.50 -10.39
N ALA A 36 -6.01 2.11 -10.29
CA ALA A 36 -7.10 2.74 -11.00
C ALA A 36 -8.33 2.87 -10.11
N ASP A 37 -9.10 3.92 -10.33
CA ASP A 37 -10.35 4.18 -9.63
C ASP A 37 -11.21 5.20 -10.40
N ALA A 38 -12.49 5.26 -10.07
CA ALA A 38 -13.42 6.26 -10.56
C ALA A 38 -13.85 7.20 -9.44
N THR A 39 -14.04 8.47 -9.78
CA THR A 39 -14.57 9.45 -8.83
C THR A 39 -15.67 10.29 -9.46
N TYR A 40 -16.66 10.65 -8.64
CA TYR A 40 -17.88 11.33 -9.09
C TYR A 40 -18.09 12.67 -8.38
N LYS A 41 -19.18 13.34 -8.75
CA LYS A 41 -19.62 14.64 -8.21
C LYS A 41 -18.62 15.77 -8.52
N LEU A 42 -18.00 15.70 -9.70
CA LEU A 42 -17.08 16.72 -10.22
C LEU A 42 -17.68 17.51 -11.39
N VAL A 43 -18.58 16.89 -12.15
CA VAL A 43 -19.14 17.44 -13.40
C VAL A 43 -20.67 17.56 -13.29
N TRP A 44 -21.26 18.63 -13.83
CA TRP A 44 -22.73 18.85 -13.84
C TRP A 44 -23.49 17.71 -14.48
N GLN A 45 -23.00 17.26 -15.64
CA GLN A 45 -23.55 16.17 -16.43
C GLN A 45 -23.43 14.80 -15.72
N GLY A 46 -22.73 14.72 -14.58
CA GLY A 46 -22.61 13.49 -13.79
C GLY A 46 -21.56 12.51 -14.30
N TYR A 47 -20.77 12.88 -15.31
CA TYR A 47 -19.71 12.04 -15.87
C TYR A 47 -18.70 11.60 -14.80
N PRO A 48 -18.36 10.30 -14.74
CA PRO A 48 -17.27 9.82 -13.91
C PRO A 48 -15.92 10.34 -14.41
N VAL A 49 -15.01 10.53 -13.45
CA VAL A 49 -13.63 10.89 -13.71
C VAL A 49 -12.76 9.73 -13.28
N LEU A 50 -12.09 9.11 -14.25
CA LEU A 50 -11.23 7.95 -14.03
C LEU A 50 -9.81 8.43 -13.79
N ILE A 51 -9.14 7.86 -12.80
CA ILE A 51 -7.74 8.21 -12.49
C ILE A 51 -6.92 6.95 -12.53
N VAL A 52 -5.79 7.01 -13.25
CA VAL A 52 -4.80 5.94 -13.29
C VAL A 52 -3.48 6.49 -12.79
N GLY A 53 -2.82 5.74 -11.91
CA GLY A 53 -1.52 6.08 -11.37
C GLY A 53 -0.79 4.88 -10.81
N THR A 54 0.22 5.14 -9.99
CA THR A 54 1.02 4.11 -9.35
C THR A 54 1.56 4.63 -8.02
N SER A 55 2.06 3.75 -7.16
CA SER A 55 2.74 4.15 -5.92
C SER A 55 4.21 3.80 -5.98
N ASP A 56 5.05 4.71 -5.47
CA ASP A 56 6.48 4.46 -5.33
C ASP A 56 6.80 3.57 -4.10
N ILE A 57 8.07 3.25 -3.88
CA ILE A 57 8.48 2.38 -2.75
C ILE A 57 8.21 3.04 -1.37
N CYS A 58 8.06 4.37 -1.34
CA CYS A 58 7.67 5.12 -0.15
C CYS A 58 6.13 5.18 0.01
N ARG A 59 5.39 4.46 -0.84
CA ARG A 59 3.91 4.41 -0.91
C ARG A 59 3.26 5.75 -1.18
N LYS A 60 3.99 6.66 -1.85
CA LYS A 60 3.39 7.89 -2.35
C LYS A 60 2.77 7.59 -3.71
N PHE A 61 1.49 7.95 -3.84
CA PHE A 61 0.78 7.79 -5.09
C PHE A 61 1.16 8.91 -6.08
N HIS A 62 1.36 8.51 -7.32
CA HIS A 62 1.70 9.35 -8.46
C HIS A 62 0.62 9.18 -9.52
N PRO A 63 -0.28 10.16 -9.71
CA PRO A 63 -1.22 10.14 -10.81
C PRO A 63 -0.48 10.27 -12.15
N LEU A 64 -0.90 9.47 -13.12
CA LEU A 64 -0.27 9.37 -14.44
C LEU A 64 -1.21 9.84 -15.55
N ALA A 65 -2.50 9.56 -15.43
CA ALA A 65 -3.51 10.03 -16.34
C ALA A 65 -4.85 10.24 -15.62
N VAL A 66 -5.67 11.11 -16.19
CA VAL A 66 -7.06 11.32 -15.80
C VAL A 66 -7.93 11.25 -17.05
N ALA A 67 -9.12 10.66 -16.95
CA ALA A 67 -10.09 10.66 -18.01
C ALA A 67 -11.45 11.16 -17.54
N VAL A 68 -12.16 11.85 -18.43
CA VAL A 68 -13.60 12.12 -18.30
C VAL A 68 -14.29 11.22 -19.31
N CYS A 69 -15.12 10.31 -18.79
CA CYS A 69 -15.83 9.31 -19.58
C CYS A 69 -17.34 9.49 -19.40
N PHE A 70 -18.13 9.10 -20.40
CA PHE A 70 -19.58 9.06 -20.28
C PHE A 70 -20.01 8.07 -19.18
N GLY A 71 -19.35 6.91 -19.13
CA GLY A 71 -19.56 5.87 -18.14
C GLY A 71 -18.28 5.40 -17.45
N GLU A 72 -18.41 4.32 -16.69
CA GLU A 72 -17.32 3.65 -15.98
C GLU A 72 -17.30 2.14 -16.27
N ALA A 73 -17.74 1.78 -17.47
CA ALA A 73 -17.78 0.41 -17.94
C ALA A 73 -16.37 -0.10 -18.27
N GLU A 74 -16.29 -1.38 -18.58
CA GLU A 74 -15.06 -2.02 -19.07
C GLU A 74 -14.42 -1.25 -20.23
N ALA A 75 -15.24 -0.76 -21.18
CA ALA A 75 -14.77 -0.01 -22.33
C ALA A 75 -14.14 1.34 -21.96
N ASP A 76 -14.58 1.99 -20.88
CA ASP A 76 -14.05 3.27 -20.41
C ASP A 76 -12.68 3.09 -19.75
N PHE A 77 -12.53 2.07 -18.91
CA PHE A 77 -11.24 1.72 -18.34
C PHE A 77 -10.25 1.20 -19.40
N ALA A 78 -10.72 0.37 -20.33
CA ALA A 78 -9.91 -0.06 -21.48
C ALA A 78 -9.42 1.14 -22.30
N PHE A 79 -10.27 2.15 -22.50
CA PHE A 79 -9.91 3.36 -23.24
C PHE A 79 -8.75 4.13 -22.59
N ILE A 80 -8.82 4.44 -21.29
CA ILE A 80 -7.71 5.15 -20.60
C ILE A 80 -6.43 4.30 -20.59
N PHE A 81 -6.52 2.99 -20.34
CA PHE A 81 -5.36 2.10 -20.37
C PHE A 81 -4.71 2.03 -21.76
N GLN A 82 -5.51 1.89 -22.82
CA GLN A 82 -5.04 1.84 -24.20
C GLN A 82 -4.42 3.19 -24.61
N ALA A 83 -5.03 4.31 -24.22
CA ALA A 83 -4.50 5.64 -24.49
C ALA A 83 -3.12 5.84 -23.86
N MET A 84 -2.94 5.41 -22.61
CA MET A 84 -1.63 5.46 -21.93
C MET A 84 -0.60 4.55 -22.61
N LYS A 85 -0.96 3.30 -22.92
CA LYS A 85 -0.10 2.33 -23.62
C LYS A 85 0.38 2.87 -24.98
N GLN A 86 -0.54 3.38 -25.79
CA GLN A 86 -0.21 3.93 -27.11
C GLN A 86 0.62 5.20 -26.99
N SER A 87 0.28 6.09 -26.06
CA SER A 87 1.03 7.34 -25.86
C SER A 87 2.46 7.05 -25.42
N TYR A 88 2.66 6.10 -24.51
CA TYR A 88 3.99 5.67 -24.10
C TYR A 88 4.79 5.09 -25.26
N MET A 89 4.18 4.20 -26.06
CA MET A 89 4.80 3.63 -27.26
C MET A 89 5.21 4.72 -28.26
N ASN A 90 4.33 5.69 -28.52
CA ASN A 90 4.61 6.77 -29.46
C ASN A 90 5.75 7.68 -28.97
N ILE A 91 5.82 7.98 -27.67
CA ILE A 91 6.82 8.89 -27.09
C ILE A 91 8.17 8.19 -26.89
N HIS A 92 8.17 6.95 -26.43
CA HIS A 92 9.37 6.25 -25.96
C HIS A 92 9.80 5.07 -26.84
N GLN A 93 9.01 4.69 -27.85
CA GLN A 93 9.28 3.54 -28.72
C GLN A 93 9.43 2.21 -27.93
N MET A 94 8.74 2.12 -26.79
CA MET A 94 8.74 0.96 -25.90
C MET A 94 7.32 0.54 -25.56
N ILE A 95 7.11 -0.76 -25.33
CA ILE A 95 5.80 -1.29 -24.94
C ILE A 95 5.68 -1.23 -23.42
N TRP A 96 4.72 -0.44 -22.93
CA TRP A 96 4.32 -0.49 -21.54
C TRP A 96 3.36 -1.66 -21.30
N LYS A 97 3.71 -2.56 -20.37
CA LYS A 97 2.93 -3.75 -20.03
C LYS A 97 2.97 -4.00 -18.52
N PRO A 98 2.13 -3.30 -17.74
CA PRO A 98 1.98 -3.59 -16.32
C PRO A 98 1.42 -5.01 -16.12
N ASN A 99 1.75 -5.64 -15.00
CA ASN A 99 1.33 -7.01 -14.66
C ASN A 99 0.62 -7.10 -13.30
N VAL A 100 0.50 -5.98 -12.59
CA VAL A 100 -0.18 -5.89 -11.29
C VAL A 100 -1.17 -4.73 -11.35
N LEU A 101 -2.40 -4.99 -10.93
CA LEU A 101 -3.47 -4.00 -10.82
C LEU A 101 -4.00 -3.95 -9.40
N LEU A 102 -3.96 -2.79 -8.77
CA LEU A 102 -4.64 -2.48 -7.52
C LEU A 102 -5.83 -1.56 -7.79
N ALA A 103 -7.02 -2.00 -7.39
CA ALA A 103 -8.23 -1.20 -7.45
C ALA A 103 -9.19 -1.69 -6.36
N ASP A 104 -10.36 -1.07 -6.29
CA ASP A 104 -11.49 -1.58 -5.53
C ASP A 104 -12.03 -2.89 -6.15
N ALA A 105 -13.13 -3.45 -5.62
CA ALA A 105 -13.72 -4.66 -6.17
C ALA A 105 -14.47 -4.45 -7.51
N SER A 106 -14.09 -3.45 -8.32
CA SER A 106 -14.67 -3.18 -9.63
C SER A 106 -14.29 -4.24 -10.68
N VAL A 107 -15.31 -4.88 -11.22
CA VAL A 107 -15.22 -5.80 -12.36
C VAL A 107 -14.85 -5.04 -13.64
N ALA A 108 -15.40 -3.83 -13.82
CA ALA A 108 -15.15 -2.99 -14.99
C ALA A 108 -13.66 -2.62 -15.13
N ILE A 109 -13.01 -2.20 -14.04
CA ILE A 109 -11.56 -1.91 -14.03
C ILE A 109 -10.78 -3.18 -14.39
N THR A 110 -11.15 -4.30 -13.78
CA THR A 110 -10.44 -5.57 -13.96
C THR A 110 -10.51 -6.05 -15.40
N ASN A 111 -11.69 -6.01 -16.02
CA ASN A 111 -11.84 -6.44 -17.41
C ASN A 111 -11.24 -5.43 -18.39
N GLY A 112 -11.37 -4.12 -18.12
CA GLY A 112 -10.74 -3.09 -18.95
C GLY A 112 -9.22 -3.18 -18.94
N PHE A 113 -8.63 -3.56 -17.82
CA PHE A 113 -7.20 -3.90 -17.76
C PHE A 113 -6.88 -5.16 -18.58
N LYS A 114 -7.68 -6.22 -18.41
CA LYS A 114 -7.48 -7.50 -19.11
C LYS A 114 -7.54 -7.36 -20.63
N SER A 115 -8.46 -6.56 -21.16
CA SER A 115 -8.60 -6.36 -22.60
C SER A 115 -7.39 -5.65 -23.22
N VAL A 116 -6.66 -4.83 -22.45
CA VAL A 116 -5.51 -4.05 -22.95
C VAL A 116 -4.16 -4.72 -22.68
N PHE A 117 -4.00 -5.33 -21.50
CA PHE A 117 -2.72 -5.86 -21.02
C PHE A 117 -2.70 -7.38 -20.79
N GLY A 118 -3.87 -8.04 -20.84
CA GLY A 118 -4.05 -9.44 -20.45
C GLY A 118 -4.33 -9.61 -18.96
N THR A 119 -4.50 -10.87 -18.53
CA THR A 119 -4.73 -11.20 -17.11
C THR A 119 -3.54 -10.78 -16.27
N PRO A 120 -3.72 -9.89 -15.26
CA PRO A 120 -2.62 -9.50 -14.38
C PRO A 120 -2.19 -10.71 -13.54
N ALA A 121 -0.88 -10.86 -13.32
CA ALA A 121 -0.35 -11.85 -12.39
C ALA A 121 -0.93 -11.65 -10.97
N ARG A 122 -1.16 -10.39 -10.58
CA ARG A 122 -1.84 -10.04 -9.33
C ARG A 122 -2.89 -8.95 -9.55
N ARG A 123 -4.16 -9.30 -9.29
CA ARG A 123 -5.25 -8.33 -9.12
C ARG A 123 -5.44 -8.05 -7.64
N LEU A 124 -4.70 -7.08 -7.13
CA LEU A 124 -4.71 -6.68 -5.73
C LEU A 124 -6.02 -5.99 -5.39
N GLN A 125 -6.57 -6.27 -4.21
CA GLN A 125 -7.77 -5.61 -3.73
C GLN A 125 -7.49 -4.71 -2.55
N CYS A 126 -8.02 -3.48 -2.66
CA CYS A 126 -7.91 -2.48 -1.60
C CYS A 126 -8.51 -3.00 -0.30
N PHE A 127 -7.66 -3.26 0.70
CA PHE A 127 -8.09 -3.83 1.98
C PHE A 127 -9.12 -2.97 2.72
N PHE A 128 -9.09 -1.64 2.56
CA PHE A 128 -10.13 -0.76 3.10
C PHE A 128 -11.52 -1.11 2.55
N HIS A 129 -11.63 -1.40 1.25
CA HIS A 129 -12.89 -1.81 0.63
C HIS A 129 -13.31 -3.22 1.04
N VAL A 130 -12.35 -4.13 1.28
CA VAL A 130 -12.62 -5.44 1.89
C VAL A 130 -13.29 -5.26 3.25
N LEU A 131 -12.67 -4.48 4.14
CA LEU A 131 -13.21 -4.21 5.48
C LEU A 131 -14.59 -3.54 5.42
N LYS A 132 -14.77 -2.52 4.58
CA LYS A 132 -16.05 -1.81 4.45
C LYS A 132 -17.18 -2.75 4.01
N ASN A 133 -16.90 -3.63 3.05
CA ASN A 133 -17.89 -4.59 2.56
C ASN A 133 -18.17 -5.68 3.58
N VAL A 134 -17.14 -6.24 4.22
CA VAL A 134 -17.32 -7.23 5.28
C VAL A 134 -18.09 -6.63 6.47
N ASP A 135 -17.76 -5.41 6.90
CA ASP A 135 -18.44 -4.69 7.99
C ASP A 135 -19.95 -4.57 7.76
N SER A 136 -20.36 -4.38 6.50
CA SER A 136 -21.77 -4.31 6.11
C SER A 136 -22.50 -5.64 6.30
N VAL A 137 -21.82 -6.77 6.06
CA VAL A 137 -22.36 -8.13 6.22
C VAL A 137 -22.42 -8.54 7.68
N ILE A 138 -21.40 -8.21 8.47
CA ILE A 138 -21.27 -8.63 9.87
C ILE A 138 -21.89 -7.65 10.87
N ARG A 139 -22.60 -6.60 10.41
CA ARG A 139 -23.09 -5.51 11.27
C ARG A 139 -23.95 -5.98 12.44
N GLY A 140 -24.75 -7.02 12.25
CA GLY A 140 -25.62 -7.62 13.28
C GLY A 140 -25.02 -8.81 14.03
N ILE A 141 -23.74 -9.14 13.79
CA ILE A 141 -23.06 -10.27 14.41
C ILE A 141 -22.35 -9.79 15.69
N THR A 142 -22.63 -10.44 16.83
CA THR A 142 -22.04 -10.09 18.14
C THR A 142 -20.51 -10.11 18.11
N GLU A 143 -19.93 -11.06 17.37
CA GLU A 143 -18.50 -11.31 17.27
C GLU A 143 -17.80 -10.40 16.24
N LYS A 144 -18.50 -9.42 15.66
CA LYS A 144 -17.97 -8.50 14.64
C LYS A 144 -16.58 -7.94 14.96
N THR A 145 -16.35 -7.55 16.21
CA THR A 145 -15.07 -6.98 16.66
C THR A 145 -13.94 -8.01 16.64
N GLU A 146 -14.23 -9.27 16.94
CA GLU A 146 -13.27 -10.37 16.85
C GLU A 146 -13.00 -10.76 15.41
N ILE A 147 -14.02 -10.84 14.55
CA ILE A 147 -13.88 -11.04 13.10
C ILE A 147 -12.97 -9.96 12.52
N GLY A 148 -13.19 -8.69 12.86
CA GLY A 148 -12.36 -7.57 12.40
C GLY A 148 -10.89 -7.71 12.82
N ARG A 149 -10.62 -8.10 14.08
CA ARG A 149 -9.25 -8.36 14.56
C ARG A 149 -8.59 -9.52 13.82
N ASP A 150 -9.34 -10.58 13.56
CA ASP A 150 -8.85 -11.76 12.84
C ASP A 150 -8.56 -11.44 11.36
N LEU A 151 -9.38 -10.60 10.72
CA LEU A 151 -9.13 -10.10 9.36
C LEU A 151 -7.87 -9.23 9.26
N HIS A 152 -7.62 -8.39 10.28
CA HIS A 152 -6.36 -7.64 10.35
C HIS A 152 -5.15 -8.55 10.51
N ALA A 153 -5.27 -9.66 11.25
CA ALA A 153 -4.18 -10.65 11.34
C ALA A 153 -3.92 -11.34 10.00
N LEU A 154 -4.97 -11.70 9.25
CA LEU A 154 -4.86 -12.22 7.88
C LEU A 154 -4.22 -11.23 6.91
N GLN A 155 -4.58 -9.93 7.02
CA GLN A 155 -3.98 -8.91 6.17
C GLN A 155 -2.45 -8.89 6.29
N LEU A 156 -1.93 -9.15 7.49
CA LEU A 156 -0.50 -9.14 7.79
C LEU A 156 0.23 -10.44 7.40
N CYS A 157 -0.38 -11.33 6.61
CA CYS A 157 0.35 -12.45 6.03
C CYS A 157 1.46 -11.94 5.09
N ILE A 158 2.64 -12.54 5.23
CA ILE A 158 3.87 -12.07 4.58
C ILE A 158 4.06 -12.60 3.16
N ASP A 159 3.37 -13.69 2.83
CA ASP A 159 3.40 -14.37 1.54
C ASP A 159 2.15 -15.25 1.36
N ASP A 160 2.03 -15.88 0.19
CA ASP A 160 0.94 -16.78 -0.18
C ASP A 160 0.88 -18.01 0.74
N GLU A 161 2.02 -18.58 1.16
CA GLU A 161 2.07 -19.81 1.97
C GLU A 161 1.46 -19.55 3.36
N VAL A 162 1.92 -18.50 4.04
CA VAL A 162 1.38 -18.08 5.34
C VAL A 162 -0.11 -17.74 5.21
N PHE A 163 -0.51 -17.06 4.13
CA PHE A 163 -1.90 -16.68 3.91
C PHE A 163 -2.81 -17.90 3.72
N ILE A 164 -2.40 -18.90 2.92
CA ILE A 164 -3.18 -20.12 2.67
C ILE A 164 -3.36 -20.94 3.96
N ILE A 165 -2.34 -21.03 4.80
CA ILE A 165 -2.48 -21.75 6.08
C ILE A 165 -3.40 -20.95 7.02
N ALA A 166 -3.17 -19.64 7.13
CA ALA A 166 -3.94 -18.79 8.03
C ALA A 166 -5.42 -18.67 7.63
N GLU A 167 -5.74 -18.58 6.33
CA GLU A 167 -7.14 -18.53 5.86
C GLU A 167 -7.88 -19.83 6.20
N ASN A 168 -7.23 -21.00 6.09
CA ASN A 168 -7.85 -22.28 6.42
C ASN A 168 -8.14 -22.37 7.93
N LEU A 169 -7.22 -21.90 8.76
CA LEU A 169 -7.42 -21.81 10.21
C LEU A 169 -8.51 -20.80 10.58
N PHE A 170 -8.60 -19.67 9.87
CA PHE A 170 -9.66 -18.68 10.03
C PHE A 170 -11.03 -19.30 9.73
N LEU A 171 -11.16 -19.99 8.59
CA LEU A 171 -12.39 -20.66 8.20
C LEU A 171 -12.78 -21.73 9.22
N LYS A 172 -11.85 -22.59 9.63
CA LYS A 172 -12.07 -23.60 10.67
C LYS A 172 -12.60 -22.97 11.97
N LYS A 173 -11.97 -21.89 12.45
CA LYS A 173 -12.37 -21.18 13.68
C LYS A 173 -13.82 -20.68 13.62
N TRP A 174 -14.20 -20.05 12.51
CA TRP A 174 -15.51 -19.41 12.40
C TRP A 174 -16.62 -20.39 11.97
N GLU A 175 -16.29 -21.48 11.28
CA GLU A 175 -17.24 -22.55 10.96
C GLU A 175 -17.59 -23.42 12.17
N SER A 176 -16.61 -23.70 13.03
CA SER A 176 -16.82 -24.50 14.23
C SER A 176 -17.42 -23.72 15.40
N LYS A 177 -17.60 -22.40 15.26
CA LYS A 177 -18.05 -21.57 16.38
C LYS A 177 -19.54 -21.81 16.66
N ASN A 178 -19.81 -22.44 17.80
CA ASN A 178 -21.16 -22.56 18.36
C ASN A 178 -21.53 -21.22 19.02
N VAL A 179 -22.49 -20.50 18.43
CA VAL A 179 -22.87 -19.15 18.88
C VAL A 179 -24.35 -18.91 18.61
N THR A 180 -24.94 -17.98 19.37
CA THR A 180 -26.37 -17.65 19.35
C THR A 180 -26.90 -17.27 17.96
N ASN A 181 -26.03 -16.72 17.10
CA ASN A 181 -26.33 -16.35 15.71
C ASN A 181 -25.56 -17.20 14.68
N HIS A 182 -25.50 -18.52 14.90
CA HIS A 182 -24.74 -19.46 14.07
C HIS A 182 -25.05 -19.37 12.57
N GLN A 183 -26.30 -19.07 12.17
CA GLN A 183 -26.65 -18.91 10.76
C GLN A 183 -26.00 -17.67 10.12
N ALA A 184 -26.01 -16.52 10.81
CA ALA A 184 -25.40 -15.29 10.29
C ALA A 184 -23.88 -15.44 10.07
N ILE A 185 -23.21 -16.21 10.94
CA ILE A 185 -21.79 -16.53 10.78
C ILE A 185 -21.57 -17.47 9.59
N LYS A 186 -22.41 -18.49 9.40
CA LYS A 186 -22.36 -19.34 8.21
C LYS A 186 -22.53 -18.54 6.92
N ASP A 187 -23.50 -17.63 6.89
CA ASP A 187 -23.76 -16.77 5.73
C ASP A 187 -22.57 -15.85 5.44
N PHE A 188 -21.99 -15.25 6.48
CA PHE A 188 -20.75 -14.47 6.38
C PHE A 188 -19.61 -15.33 5.82
N ILE A 189 -19.37 -16.53 6.34
CA ILE A 189 -18.28 -17.39 5.87
C ILE A 189 -18.47 -17.82 4.42
N ASN A 190 -19.69 -18.17 4.01
CA ASN A 190 -20.01 -18.48 2.62
C ASN A 190 -19.75 -17.29 1.70
N TYR A 191 -20.19 -16.09 2.11
CA TYR A 191 -19.90 -14.84 1.42
C TYR A 191 -18.39 -14.57 1.33
N PHE A 192 -17.67 -14.73 2.44
CA PHE A 192 -16.24 -14.45 2.55
C PHE A 192 -15.40 -15.39 1.69
N LYS A 193 -15.67 -16.69 1.74
CA LYS A 193 -15.05 -17.70 0.87
C LYS A 193 -15.23 -17.37 -0.60
N LYS A 194 -16.48 -17.18 -1.03
CA LYS A 194 -16.82 -16.92 -2.44
C LYS A 194 -16.17 -15.63 -2.94
N THR A 195 -16.32 -14.56 -2.17
CA THR A 195 -15.96 -13.21 -2.60
C THR A 195 -14.48 -12.95 -2.39
N TRP A 196 -13.99 -13.05 -1.15
CA TRP A 196 -12.69 -12.52 -0.74
C TRP A 196 -11.57 -13.54 -0.73
N LEU A 197 -11.86 -14.84 -0.81
CA LEU A 197 -10.84 -15.89 -0.96
C LEU A 197 -10.86 -16.50 -2.37
N GLY A 198 -12.04 -16.61 -2.98
CA GLY A 198 -12.21 -17.11 -4.35
C GLY A 198 -11.85 -16.06 -5.41
N ILE A 199 -12.67 -15.02 -5.52
CA ILE A 199 -12.57 -14.05 -6.63
C ILE A 199 -11.55 -12.95 -6.34
N ASN A 200 -11.57 -12.39 -5.13
CA ASN A 200 -10.89 -11.16 -4.75
C ASN A 200 -9.79 -11.40 -3.70
N ARG A 201 -8.93 -12.42 -3.88
CA ARG A 201 -8.02 -12.94 -2.84
C ARG A 201 -6.90 -12.01 -2.38
N PHE A 202 -6.37 -11.16 -3.26
CA PHE A 202 -5.09 -10.51 -3.04
C PHE A 202 -5.20 -9.18 -2.27
N TRP A 203 -5.55 -9.23 -0.98
CA TRP A 203 -5.69 -8.05 -0.11
C TRP A 203 -4.75 -8.02 1.10
N TYR A 204 -3.89 -9.03 1.26
CA TYR A 204 -2.87 -9.11 2.31
C TYR A 204 -1.54 -8.47 1.86
N GLU A 205 -0.70 -8.04 2.79
CA GLU A 205 0.54 -7.28 2.50
C GLU A 205 1.55 -8.11 1.68
N GLY A 206 1.59 -9.43 1.88
CA GLY A 206 2.43 -10.35 1.13
C GLY A 206 2.02 -10.56 -0.34
N ALA A 207 0.81 -10.15 -0.74
CA ALA A 207 0.30 -10.43 -2.08
C ALA A 207 1.08 -9.69 -3.19
N CYS A 208 1.67 -8.54 -2.86
CA CYS A 208 2.60 -7.83 -3.72
C CYS A 208 3.60 -7.05 -2.87
N ALA A 209 4.79 -7.62 -2.70
CA ALA A 209 5.87 -6.98 -1.97
C ALA A 209 6.24 -5.61 -2.58
N ARG A 210 6.60 -4.68 -1.69
CA ARG A 210 6.98 -3.29 -1.97
C ARG A 210 5.89 -2.45 -2.65
N PHE A 211 4.62 -2.81 -2.50
CA PHE A 211 3.48 -2.07 -3.04
C PHE A 211 2.34 -1.97 -2.01
N PRO A 212 1.56 -0.87 -1.97
CA PRO A 212 0.50 -0.76 -0.96
C PRO A 212 -0.63 -1.78 -1.16
N SER A 213 -1.17 -2.32 -0.07
CA SER A 213 -2.41 -3.13 -0.05
C SER A 213 -3.69 -2.29 -0.03
N THR A 214 -3.58 -0.95 -0.04
CA THR A 214 -4.72 -0.01 0.03
C THR A 214 -4.58 1.08 -1.03
N ASN A 215 -5.72 1.59 -1.49
CA ASN A 215 -5.76 2.65 -2.50
C ASN A 215 -5.74 4.07 -1.89
N ASN A 216 -5.29 4.22 -0.64
CA ASN A 216 -5.39 5.47 0.13
C ASN A 216 -4.76 6.67 -0.58
N GLY A 217 -3.65 6.47 -1.29
CA GLY A 217 -3.00 7.54 -2.04
C GLY A 217 -3.86 8.07 -3.20
N LEU A 218 -4.54 7.17 -3.92
CA LEU A 218 -5.47 7.56 -4.98
C LEU A 218 -6.70 8.25 -4.38
N GLU A 219 -7.29 7.70 -3.32
CA GLU A 219 -8.42 8.32 -2.62
C GLU A 219 -8.09 9.73 -2.11
N SER A 220 -6.85 9.95 -1.66
CA SER A 220 -6.37 11.28 -1.29
C SER A 220 -6.32 12.23 -2.50
N ILE A 221 -5.95 11.74 -3.69
CA ILE A 221 -6.02 12.53 -4.92
C ILE A 221 -7.46 12.85 -5.29
N ASN A 222 -8.38 11.87 -5.23
CA ASN A 222 -9.81 12.09 -5.43
C ASN A 222 -10.34 13.20 -4.51
N ALA A 223 -9.97 13.14 -3.22
CA ALA A 223 -10.35 14.14 -2.23
C ALA A 223 -9.73 15.52 -2.53
N THR A 224 -8.49 15.56 -3.00
CA THR A 224 -7.79 16.80 -3.40
C THR A 224 -8.46 17.45 -4.59
N ILE A 225 -8.84 16.68 -5.62
CA ILE A 225 -9.58 17.18 -6.79
C ILE A 225 -10.88 17.85 -6.34
N LYS A 226 -11.66 17.15 -5.51
CA LYS A 226 -12.91 17.68 -4.97
C LYS A 226 -12.67 18.92 -4.12
N LYS A 227 -11.67 18.94 -3.26
CA LYS A 227 -11.47 20.03 -2.29
C LYS A 227 -10.82 21.28 -2.90
N GLU A 228 -9.80 21.10 -3.73
CA GLU A 228 -8.92 22.18 -4.20
C GLU A 228 -9.22 22.61 -5.64
N HIS A 229 -9.72 21.71 -6.48
CA HIS A 229 -9.87 21.98 -7.92
C HIS A 229 -11.31 22.23 -8.35
N THR A 230 -12.29 21.67 -7.65
CA THR A 230 -13.71 21.97 -7.88
C THR A 230 -14.41 22.61 -6.68
N LEU A 231 -13.71 22.81 -5.56
CA LEU A 231 -14.27 23.37 -4.31
C LEU A 231 -15.54 22.65 -3.82
N ARG A 232 -15.64 21.34 -4.10
CA ARG A 232 -16.79 20.44 -3.88
C ARG A 232 -18.04 20.83 -4.64
N GLU A 233 -17.92 21.72 -5.59
CA GLU A 233 -18.92 22.00 -6.59
C GLU A 233 -18.76 21.06 -7.77
N ARG A 234 -19.87 20.85 -8.47
CA ARG A 234 -19.83 20.26 -9.80
C ARG A 234 -19.58 21.41 -10.77
N LEU A 235 -18.77 21.20 -11.80
CA LEU A 235 -18.50 22.20 -12.84
C LEU A 235 -19.13 21.78 -14.17
N PRO A 236 -19.54 22.72 -15.05
CA PRO A 236 -19.86 22.39 -16.43
C PRO A 236 -18.67 21.68 -17.10
N VAL A 237 -18.92 20.67 -17.94
CA VAL A 237 -17.85 19.84 -18.54
C VAL A 237 -16.73 20.68 -19.18
N GLY A 238 -17.04 21.74 -19.92
CA GLY A 238 -16.02 22.61 -20.52
C GLY A 238 -15.12 23.31 -19.48
N GLN A 239 -15.70 23.84 -18.40
CA GLN A 239 -14.94 24.45 -17.31
C GLN A 239 -14.14 23.39 -16.53
N PHE A 240 -14.73 22.21 -16.33
CA PHE A 240 -14.04 21.10 -15.67
C PHE A 240 -12.84 20.62 -16.48
N MET A 241 -12.95 20.53 -17.81
CA MET A 241 -11.84 20.18 -18.69
C MET A 241 -10.69 21.17 -18.59
N GLU A 242 -11.00 22.47 -18.51
CA GLU A 242 -9.97 23.49 -18.33
C GLU A 242 -9.31 23.40 -16.94
N ALA A 243 -10.09 23.12 -15.89
CA ALA A 243 -9.57 22.86 -14.55
C ALA A 243 -8.67 21.59 -14.51
N LEU A 244 -9.07 20.51 -15.18
CA LEU A 244 -8.24 19.31 -15.31
C LEU A 244 -6.92 19.60 -16.02
N ARG A 245 -6.96 20.35 -17.12
CA ARG A 245 -5.76 20.68 -17.90
C ARG A 245 -4.81 21.58 -17.11
N THR A 246 -5.27 22.77 -16.73
CA THR A 246 -4.43 23.84 -16.16
C THR A 246 -4.09 23.62 -14.69
N SER A 247 -5.07 23.17 -13.91
CA SER A 247 -4.94 23.19 -12.46
C SER A 247 -4.54 21.83 -11.90
N LEU A 248 -4.85 20.73 -12.62
CA LEU A 248 -4.59 19.37 -12.14
C LEU A 248 -3.40 18.71 -12.84
N VAL A 249 -3.49 18.45 -14.14
CA VAL A 249 -2.49 17.68 -14.89
C VAL A 249 -1.19 18.46 -15.06
N GLU A 250 -1.27 19.77 -15.34
CA GLU A 250 -0.09 20.66 -15.35
C GLU A 250 0.55 20.76 -13.96
N LYS A 251 -0.24 20.91 -12.87
CA LYS A 251 0.27 20.89 -11.49
C LYS A 251 0.98 19.58 -11.17
N TRP A 252 0.37 18.43 -11.47
CA TRP A 252 1.00 17.12 -11.25
C TRP A 252 2.33 17.00 -12.00
N SER A 253 2.38 17.49 -13.23
CA SER A 253 3.59 17.50 -14.05
C SER A 253 4.65 18.44 -13.47
N TYR A 254 4.27 19.66 -13.08
CA TYR A 254 5.17 20.66 -12.50
C TYR A 254 5.75 20.21 -11.15
N GLU A 255 4.94 19.59 -10.29
CA GLU A 255 5.40 19.00 -9.02
C GLU A 255 6.41 17.87 -9.23
N ARG A 256 6.51 17.30 -10.44
CA ARG A 256 7.47 16.25 -10.82
C ARG A 256 8.63 16.80 -11.66
N ASN A 257 8.75 18.12 -11.79
CA ASN A 257 9.95 18.75 -12.35
C ASN A 257 11.03 18.85 -11.25
N PRO A 258 12.26 18.31 -11.46
CA PRO A 258 13.37 18.47 -10.51
C PRO A 258 13.73 19.92 -10.17
N GLU A 259 13.41 20.87 -11.05
CA GLU A 259 13.62 22.32 -10.79
C GLU A 259 12.57 22.92 -9.84
N ASN A 260 11.51 22.19 -9.52
CA ASN A 260 10.47 22.66 -8.60
C ASN A 260 11.01 22.67 -7.16
N PRO A 261 10.89 23.78 -6.41
CA PRO A 261 11.29 23.83 -4.99
C PRO A 261 10.60 22.77 -4.11
N ASN A 262 9.39 22.37 -4.49
CA ASN A 262 8.57 21.35 -3.83
C ASN A 262 8.52 20.04 -4.65
N TYR A 263 9.59 19.72 -5.38
CA TYR A 263 9.69 18.52 -6.21
C TYR A 263 9.27 17.25 -5.46
N LYS A 264 8.36 16.49 -6.08
CA LYS A 264 7.86 15.19 -5.65
C LYS A 264 8.55 14.10 -6.50
N PRO A 265 9.77 13.67 -6.14
CA PRO A 265 10.45 12.58 -6.84
C PRO A 265 9.66 11.29 -6.74
N PHE A 266 9.85 10.45 -7.76
CA PHE A 266 9.49 9.05 -7.71
C PHE A 266 10.64 8.27 -7.05
N PHE A 267 10.37 7.64 -5.91
CA PHE A 267 11.41 6.93 -5.16
C PHE A 267 11.50 5.44 -5.55
N SER A 268 12.66 5.01 -6.03
CA SER A 268 13.00 3.59 -6.20
C SER A 268 13.62 2.95 -4.95
N THR A 269 14.08 3.77 -4.00
CA THR A 269 14.63 3.35 -2.71
C THR A 269 13.92 4.03 -1.54
N ILE A 270 13.88 3.37 -0.38
CA ILE A 270 13.15 3.87 0.79
C ILE A 270 13.82 5.12 1.35
N LYS A 271 13.07 6.21 1.46
CA LYS A 271 13.51 7.43 2.13
C LYS A 271 13.34 7.32 3.64
N LEU A 272 14.46 7.24 4.36
CA LEU A 272 14.46 7.25 5.83
C LEU A 272 14.10 8.64 6.38
N THR A 273 13.08 8.71 7.23
CA THR A 273 12.66 9.96 7.89
C THR A 273 13.35 10.14 9.23
N THR A 274 13.50 11.38 9.70
CA THR A 274 14.03 11.67 11.04
C THR A 274 13.21 10.97 12.12
N LYS A 275 11.88 10.93 11.97
CA LYS A 275 11.01 10.19 12.90
C LYS A 275 11.36 8.71 12.97
N LEU A 276 11.55 8.05 11.83
CA LEU A 276 11.92 6.64 11.81
C LEU A 276 13.29 6.40 12.45
N TRP A 277 14.27 7.27 12.20
CA TRP A 277 15.56 7.22 12.89
C TRP A 277 15.42 7.38 14.41
N THR A 278 14.57 8.28 14.87
CA THR A 278 14.27 8.45 16.30
C THR A 278 13.62 7.19 16.86
N ASP A 279 12.59 6.64 16.21
CA ASP A 279 11.89 5.43 16.64
C ASP A 279 12.89 4.24 16.72
N ALA A 280 13.73 4.06 15.71
CA ALA A 280 14.80 3.03 15.69
C ALA A 280 15.80 3.25 16.82
N TYR A 281 16.25 4.49 17.05
CA TYR A 281 17.19 4.81 18.13
C TYR A 281 16.61 4.54 19.52
N GLN A 282 15.33 4.84 19.74
CA GLN A 282 14.65 4.52 21.00
C GLN A 282 14.53 3.01 21.17
N TRP A 283 14.16 2.27 20.11
CA TRP A 283 14.11 0.82 20.16
C TRP A 283 15.47 0.19 20.51
N VAL A 284 16.56 0.64 19.88
CA VAL A 284 17.93 0.19 20.20
C VAL A 284 18.30 0.48 21.65
N LYS A 285 17.88 1.62 22.21
CA LYS A 285 18.12 1.98 23.61
C LYS A 285 17.45 1.05 24.62
N LEU A 286 16.35 0.40 24.24
CA LEU A 286 15.70 -0.61 25.08
C LEU A 286 16.55 -1.88 25.23
N LYS A 287 17.64 -2.01 24.45
CA LYS A 287 18.51 -3.19 24.42
C LYS A 287 17.67 -4.47 24.22
N PRO A 288 16.94 -4.57 23.09
CA PRO A 288 16.04 -5.70 22.85
C PRO A 288 16.85 -7.00 22.89
N LYS A 289 16.33 -7.99 23.63
CA LYS A 289 16.91 -9.34 23.61
C LYS A 289 16.60 -9.97 22.26
N MET A 290 17.65 -10.40 21.58
CA MET A 290 17.56 -11.05 20.27
C MET A 290 18.24 -12.41 20.32
N PHE A 291 17.63 -13.38 19.64
CA PHE A 291 18.27 -14.66 19.36
C PHE A 291 18.73 -14.67 17.91
N GLU A 292 19.99 -15.02 17.68
CA GLU A 292 20.61 -15.04 16.36
C GLU A 292 20.65 -16.47 15.80
N GLU A 293 20.39 -16.58 14.50
CA GLU A 293 20.56 -17.80 13.71
C GLU A 293 21.23 -17.46 12.39
N LYS A 294 22.42 -18.02 12.16
CA LYS A 294 23.20 -17.78 10.95
C LYS A 294 22.90 -18.86 9.92
N SER A 295 22.63 -18.43 8.69
CA SER A 295 22.75 -19.27 7.49
C SER A 295 23.84 -18.71 6.57
N ASN A 296 24.22 -19.47 5.54
CA ASN A 296 25.26 -19.08 4.59
C ASN A 296 24.94 -17.78 3.83
N GLU A 297 23.65 -17.46 3.65
CA GLU A 297 23.19 -16.33 2.82
C GLU A 297 22.56 -15.20 3.63
N LYS A 298 22.04 -15.50 4.83
CA LYS A 298 21.32 -14.53 5.66
C LYS A 298 21.52 -14.82 7.14
N THR A 299 21.53 -13.77 7.95
CA THR A 299 21.44 -13.90 9.40
C THR A 299 20.03 -13.52 9.83
N ILE A 300 19.41 -14.38 10.63
CA ILE A 300 18.06 -14.19 11.16
C ILE A 300 18.16 -13.84 12.64
N TYR A 301 17.41 -12.82 13.06
CA TYR A 301 17.26 -12.42 14.45
C TYR A 301 15.81 -12.53 14.87
N TYR A 302 15.57 -13.05 16.08
CA TYR A 302 14.25 -13.19 16.67
C TYR A 302 14.11 -12.29 17.89
N THR A 303 13.01 -11.52 17.96
CA THR A 303 12.67 -10.63 19.09
C THR A 303 11.16 -10.59 19.29
N LYS A 304 10.68 -10.09 20.43
CA LYS A 304 9.25 -9.77 20.59
C LYS A 304 8.91 -8.44 19.91
N SER A 305 7.64 -8.30 19.53
CA SER A 305 7.09 -7.03 19.03
C SER A 305 7.16 -5.93 20.09
N THR A 306 7.24 -4.66 19.67
CA THR A 306 7.27 -3.48 20.57
C THR A 306 6.11 -3.43 21.57
N ASN A 307 4.98 -4.05 21.25
CA ASN A 307 3.78 -4.05 22.10
C ASN A 307 3.75 -5.19 23.11
N ALA A 308 4.73 -6.11 23.07
CA ALA A 308 4.81 -7.18 24.06
C ALA A 308 5.28 -6.63 25.41
N THR A 309 4.61 -7.05 26.48
CA THR A 309 4.99 -6.71 27.86
C THR A 309 6.23 -7.47 28.33
N GLU A 310 6.52 -8.60 27.69
CA GLU A 310 7.59 -9.52 28.07
C GLU A 310 8.65 -9.65 26.97
N VAL A 311 9.88 -9.89 27.41
CA VAL A 311 11.03 -10.11 26.54
C VAL A 311 11.02 -11.56 26.03
N LEU A 312 11.41 -11.78 24.78
CA LEU A 312 11.49 -13.12 24.20
C LEU A 312 12.44 -14.01 25.03
N ASN A 313 11.96 -15.16 25.48
CA ASN A 313 12.80 -16.18 26.10
C ASN A 313 13.15 -17.31 25.11
N GLN A 314 14.09 -18.18 25.50
CA GLN A 314 14.64 -19.19 24.60
C GLN A 314 13.63 -20.32 24.30
N GLU A 315 12.84 -20.71 25.29
CA GLU A 315 11.79 -21.74 25.15
C GLU A 315 10.67 -21.27 24.22
N GLU A 316 10.23 -20.02 24.38
CA GLU A 316 9.27 -19.37 23.48
C GLU A 316 9.78 -19.32 22.05
N MET A 317 11.07 -18.96 21.85
CA MET A 317 11.67 -18.90 20.52
C MET A 317 11.72 -20.29 19.86
N GLN A 318 12.13 -21.33 20.60
CA GLN A 318 12.14 -22.71 20.08
C GLN A 318 10.73 -23.22 19.78
N THR A 319 9.77 -22.94 20.67
CA THR A 319 8.36 -23.26 20.46
C THR A 319 7.84 -22.59 19.20
N TRP A 320 8.12 -21.29 19.01
CA TRP A 320 7.74 -20.56 17.81
C TRP A 320 8.33 -21.20 16.56
N LYS A 321 9.62 -21.56 16.57
CA LYS A 321 10.28 -22.19 15.41
C LYS A 321 9.66 -23.54 15.07
N ASN A 322 9.36 -24.35 16.09
CA ASN A 322 8.79 -25.69 15.89
C ASN A 322 7.34 -25.64 15.38
N THR A 323 6.60 -24.57 15.68
CA THR A 323 5.18 -24.40 15.35
C THR A 323 4.92 -23.47 14.16
N TYR A 324 5.92 -22.73 13.68
CA TYR A 324 5.78 -21.85 12.52
C TYR A 324 5.31 -22.65 11.29
N LEU A 325 4.25 -22.19 10.63
CA LEU A 325 3.53 -22.89 9.55
C LEU A 325 2.84 -24.21 9.96
N LYS A 326 2.88 -24.59 11.24
CA LYS A 326 2.27 -25.81 11.79
C LYS A 326 1.26 -25.48 12.90
N TRP A 327 0.56 -24.36 12.76
CA TRP A 327 -0.43 -23.92 13.73
C TRP A 327 -1.67 -24.81 13.72
N GLU A 328 -2.18 -25.16 14.89
CA GLU A 328 -3.35 -26.05 15.02
C GLU A 328 -4.69 -25.27 14.94
N CYS A 329 -4.66 -24.02 15.41
CA CYS A 329 -5.79 -23.10 15.37
C CYS A 329 -5.38 -21.67 14.96
N PHE A 330 -6.37 -20.84 14.63
CA PHE A 330 -6.12 -19.47 14.18
C PHE A 330 -5.50 -18.58 15.27
N ASP A 331 -5.81 -18.84 16.54
CA ASP A 331 -5.24 -18.08 17.64
C ASP A 331 -3.74 -18.38 17.83
N ASP A 332 -3.27 -19.58 17.49
CA ASP A 332 -1.83 -19.91 17.46
C ASP A 332 -1.10 -19.14 16.36
N PHE A 333 -1.71 -19.07 15.17
CA PHE A 333 -1.23 -18.21 14.09
C PHE A 333 -1.12 -16.75 14.55
N ARG A 334 -2.16 -16.20 15.18
CA ARG A 334 -2.14 -14.83 15.71
C ARG A 334 -1.05 -14.63 16.78
N LYS A 335 -0.91 -15.57 17.72
CA LYS A 335 0.15 -15.54 18.73
C LYS A 335 1.53 -15.57 18.08
N SER A 336 1.72 -16.31 16.99
CA SER A 336 2.99 -16.37 16.28
C SER A 336 3.44 -15.01 15.73
N GLN A 337 2.51 -14.11 15.40
CA GLN A 337 2.83 -12.75 14.92
C GLN A 337 3.41 -11.84 16.02
N THR A 338 3.40 -12.27 17.30
CA THR A 338 4.02 -11.53 18.40
C THR A 338 5.54 -11.67 18.45
N VAL A 339 6.07 -12.74 17.83
CA VAL A 339 7.50 -12.93 17.62
C VAL A 339 7.87 -12.39 16.25
N LEU A 340 8.79 -11.44 16.24
CA LEU A 340 9.31 -10.82 15.04
C LEU A 340 10.53 -11.58 14.56
N LYS A 341 10.54 -11.91 13.28
CA LYS A 341 11.69 -12.40 12.54
C LYS A 341 12.28 -11.22 11.78
N LEU A 342 13.55 -10.92 12.04
CA LEU A 342 14.33 -9.98 11.24
C LEU A 342 15.34 -10.76 10.40
N ALA A 343 15.39 -10.50 9.10
CA ALA A 343 16.41 -11.08 8.24
C ALA A 343 17.40 -9.98 7.82
N CYS A 344 18.69 -10.27 7.89
CA CYS A 344 19.75 -9.39 7.45
C CYS A 344 20.60 -10.12 6.41
N TYR A 345 20.79 -9.53 5.25
CA TYR A 345 21.52 -10.13 4.12
C TYR A 345 22.11 -9.04 3.22
N SER A 346 23.07 -9.41 2.37
CA SER A 346 23.67 -8.46 1.43
C SER A 346 22.93 -8.50 0.10
N GLU A 347 22.52 -7.33 -0.41
CA GLU A 347 21.86 -7.14 -1.69
C GLU A 347 22.66 -6.06 -2.44
N ASN A 348 23.29 -6.40 -3.58
CA ASN A 348 24.17 -5.50 -4.32
C ASN A 348 25.27 -4.84 -3.46
N GLU A 349 25.95 -5.64 -2.64
CA GLU A 349 27.00 -5.20 -1.68
C GLU A 349 26.50 -4.28 -0.54
N GLU A 350 25.21 -3.93 -0.51
CA GLU A 350 24.59 -3.20 0.60
C GLU A 350 23.89 -4.16 1.57
N LEU A 351 24.03 -3.89 2.87
CA LEU A 351 23.35 -4.71 3.88
C LEU A 351 21.89 -4.26 4.03
N VAL A 352 20.97 -5.16 3.70
CA VAL A 352 19.53 -4.94 3.79
C VAL A 352 18.96 -5.71 4.98
N SER A 353 17.98 -5.11 5.65
CA SER A 353 17.24 -5.73 6.75
C SER A 353 15.75 -5.79 6.44
N GLN A 354 15.12 -6.92 6.73
CA GLN A 354 13.67 -7.14 6.67
C GLN A 354 13.11 -7.46 8.06
N CYS A 355 11.82 -7.25 8.27
CA CYS A 355 11.14 -7.56 9.53
C CYS A 355 9.71 -8.07 9.27
N THR A 356 9.21 -8.97 10.12
CA THR A 356 7.81 -9.43 10.04
C THR A 356 6.82 -8.59 10.84
N CYS A 357 7.23 -7.43 11.39
CA CYS A 357 6.30 -6.58 12.14
C CYS A 357 5.28 -5.90 11.21
N SER A 358 4.11 -5.58 11.75
CA SER A 358 3.02 -4.95 11.00
C SER A 358 3.44 -3.67 10.28
N ARG A 359 4.29 -2.85 10.91
CA ARG A 359 4.85 -1.65 10.29
C ARG A 359 5.71 -2.01 9.08
N PHE A 360 6.63 -2.96 9.20
CA PHE A 360 7.47 -3.34 8.06
C PHE A 360 6.64 -3.90 6.90
N LEU A 361 5.66 -4.76 7.18
CA LEU A 361 4.83 -5.32 6.12
C LEU A 361 4.01 -4.25 5.40
N LYS A 362 3.57 -3.23 6.13
CA LYS A 362 2.88 -2.08 5.56
C LYS A 362 3.83 -1.16 4.81
N GLU A 363 4.94 -0.76 5.43
CA GLU A 363 5.79 0.36 4.98
C GLU A 363 7.09 -0.05 4.30
N TYR A 364 7.42 -1.35 4.30
CA TYR A 364 8.71 -1.95 3.90
C TYR A 364 9.92 -1.41 4.67
N ILE A 365 9.66 -0.72 5.78
CA ILE A 365 10.65 -0.22 6.71
C ILE A 365 10.01 -0.09 8.09
N CYS A 366 10.78 -0.34 9.13
CA CYS A 366 10.33 -0.13 10.51
C CYS A 366 11.52 0.15 11.44
N GLU A 367 11.21 0.56 12.67
CA GLU A 367 12.19 0.80 13.71
C GLU A 367 13.06 -0.43 14.01
N HIS A 368 12.52 -1.64 13.87
CA HIS A 368 13.25 -2.89 14.11
C HIS A 368 14.28 -3.17 13.01
N SER A 369 13.87 -3.06 11.74
CA SER A 369 14.76 -3.28 10.58
C SER A 369 15.93 -2.29 10.59
N LEU A 370 15.64 -0.99 10.70
CA LEU A 370 16.67 0.04 10.78
C LEU A 370 17.49 -0.06 12.08
N GLY A 371 16.84 -0.35 13.20
CA GLY A 371 17.50 -0.52 14.49
C GLY A 371 18.46 -1.70 14.51
N LEU A 372 18.15 -2.79 13.81
CA LEU A 372 19.05 -3.93 13.66
C LEU A 372 20.34 -3.51 12.96
N LEU A 373 20.24 -2.75 11.86
CA LEU A 373 21.42 -2.22 11.16
C LEU A 373 22.26 -1.31 12.08
N VAL A 374 21.62 -0.55 12.98
CA VAL A 374 22.33 0.26 13.98
C VAL A 374 23.04 -0.62 15.02
N ILE A 375 22.40 -1.68 15.52
CA ILE A 375 23.00 -2.63 16.48
C ILE A 375 24.22 -3.32 15.87
N LEU A 376 24.14 -3.69 14.59
CA LEU A 376 25.22 -4.32 13.85
C LEU A 376 26.35 -3.34 13.46
N GLY A 377 26.23 -2.05 13.79
CA GLY A 377 27.21 -1.02 13.44
C GLY A 377 27.23 -0.65 11.95
N LYS A 378 26.17 -1.01 11.21
CA LYS A 378 26.04 -0.85 9.76
C LYS A 378 25.28 0.42 9.37
N ALA A 379 24.57 1.01 10.32
CA ALA A 379 23.87 2.28 10.17
C ALA A 379 24.22 3.23 11.32
N LYS A 380 24.59 4.48 11.00
CA LYS A 380 24.92 5.50 12.00
C LYS A 380 23.73 6.44 12.20
N VAL A 381 23.15 6.41 13.40
CA VAL A 381 22.03 7.29 13.76
C VAL A 381 22.44 8.77 13.64
N PRO A 382 21.72 9.59 12.84
CA PRO A 382 21.95 11.02 12.73
C PRO A 382 21.83 11.76 14.07
N ILE A 383 22.49 12.91 14.23
CA ILE A 383 22.49 13.65 15.51
C ILE A 383 21.09 14.19 15.83
N GLU A 384 20.38 14.64 14.80
CA GLU A 384 19.03 15.21 14.86
C GLU A 384 18.05 14.17 15.42
N ALA A 385 18.20 12.90 15.05
CA ALA A 385 17.37 11.80 15.54
C ALA A 385 17.67 11.40 17.00
N LYS A 386 18.85 11.78 17.53
CA LYS A 386 19.22 11.56 18.93
C LYS A 386 18.69 12.67 19.85
N SER A 387 18.28 13.80 19.27
CA SER A 387 17.79 14.95 20.03
C SER A 387 16.47 14.61 20.72
N VAL A 388 16.33 15.10 21.95
CA VAL A 388 15.10 14.97 22.74
C VAL A 388 14.10 16.01 22.21
N PRO A 389 12.81 15.67 22.00
CA PRO A 389 11.81 16.64 21.56
C PRO A 389 11.80 17.87 22.47
N LEU A 390 11.65 19.06 21.88
CA LEU A 390 11.43 20.31 22.61
C LEU A 390 10.30 20.11 23.63
N GLY A 391 10.60 20.34 24.92
CA GLY A 391 9.64 20.18 26.03
C GLY A 391 9.90 18.99 26.96
N GLN A 392 10.73 18.01 26.60
CA GLN A 392 11.16 16.96 27.52
C GLN A 392 12.48 17.32 28.20
N LYS A 393 12.48 17.44 29.54
CA LYS A 393 13.70 17.69 30.33
C LYS A 393 14.63 16.48 30.23
N ARG A 394 15.92 16.73 29.96
CA ARG A 394 16.98 15.73 30.19
C ARG A 394 16.92 15.27 31.66
N LYS A 395 17.22 13.98 31.91
CA LYS A 395 17.46 13.49 33.28
C LYS A 395 18.49 14.41 33.96
N ARG A 396 18.25 14.77 35.22
CA ARG A 396 19.17 15.61 36.01
C ARG A 396 20.57 14.96 35.99
N GLY A 397 21.56 15.71 35.51
CA GLY A 397 22.95 15.27 35.40
C GLY A 397 23.74 16.13 34.42
N ARG A 398 25.00 16.40 34.75
CA ARG A 398 25.91 17.19 33.90
C ARG A 398 26.13 16.44 32.58
N PRO A 399 25.94 17.07 31.40
CA PRO A 399 26.33 16.49 30.13
C PRO A 399 27.83 16.16 30.15
N THR A 400 28.21 15.00 29.63
CA THR A 400 29.62 14.67 29.42
C THR A 400 30.23 15.69 28.46
N THR A 401 31.34 16.30 28.88
CA THR A 401 32.10 17.25 28.08
C THR A 401 32.52 16.62 26.77
N ALA A 402 32.27 17.32 25.66
CA ALA A 402 32.74 16.91 24.34
C ALA A 402 34.26 16.75 24.37
N LYS A 403 34.77 15.61 23.91
CA LYS A 403 36.21 15.43 23.68
C LYS A 403 36.60 16.37 22.52
N LYS A 404 37.68 17.15 22.71
CA LYS A 404 38.23 18.00 21.66
C LYS A 404 38.53 17.16 20.41
N ALA A 405 38.18 17.68 19.24
CA ALA A 405 38.55 17.09 17.97
C ALA A 405 40.08 16.98 17.91
N LEU A 406 40.59 15.84 17.41
CA LEU A 406 42.00 15.62 17.19
C LEU A 406 42.46 16.63 16.12
N ILE A 407 43.34 17.56 16.48
CA ILE A 407 44.08 18.36 15.52
C ILE A 407 45.36 17.57 15.25
N ILE A 408 45.44 16.98 14.06
CA ILE A 408 46.69 16.40 13.54
C ILE A 408 47.53 17.61 13.08
N GLN A 409 48.70 17.80 13.67
CA GLN A 409 49.73 18.74 13.19
C GLN A 409 50.62 18.04 12.19
#